data_AF-A0A7E5VWA2-F1
#
_entry.id   AF-A0A7E5VWA2-F1
#
_cell.length_a   1.000
_cell.length_b   1.000
_cell.length_c   1.000
_cell.angle_alpha   90.00
_cell.angle_beta   90.00
_cell.angle_gamma   90.00
#
_symmetry.space_group_name_H-M   'P 1'
#
loop_
_entity.id
_entity.type
_entity.pdbx_description
1 polymer ?
#
loop_
_entity_poly.entity_id
_entity_poly.type
_entity_poly.pdbx_seq_one_letter_code
_entity_poly.pdbx_strand_id
1 'polypeptide(L)'
;MCRRLVVLLAVSTFLKYTEAQSGNYRKQVIKYPSDTQFWATDFFVKGCKNFLDSCPHSYKIQQICARNYDGIFKNFNNYCEMQYENCNSWKNWHVFRRERC
;
A
#
# COMPACT_ATOMS: atom_id res chain seq x y z
N MET A 1 -49.13 35.45 5.54
CA MET A 1 -48.59 34.24 6.21
C MET A 1 -47.71 33.35 5.31
N CYS A 2 -47.83 33.36 3.96
CA CYS A 2 -47.05 32.46 3.07
C CYS A 2 -45.52 32.62 3.07
N ARG A 3 -44.98 33.84 3.25
CA ARG A 3 -43.52 34.08 3.12
C ARG A 3 -42.68 33.37 4.19
N ARG A 4 -43.22 33.22 5.41
CA ARG A 4 -42.54 32.51 6.50
C ARG A 4 -42.54 31.00 6.30
N LEU A 5 -43.60 30.45 5.69
CA LEU A 5 -43.71 29.02 5.39
C LEU A 5 -42.68 28.58 4.33
N VAL A 6 -42.46 29.39 3.30
CA VAL A 6 -41.49 29.09 2.23
C VAL A 6 -40.05 29.09 2.75
N VAL A 7 -39.71 30.00 3.67
CA VAL A 7 -38.37 30.05 4.29
C VAL A 7 -38.13 28.82 5.16
N LEU A 8 -39.13 28.38 5.93
CA LEU A 8 -39.02 27.17 6.78
C LEU A 8 -38.87 25.89 5.93
N LEU A 9 -39.57 25.81 4.80
CA LEU A 9 -39.43 24.69 3.87
C LEU A 9 -38.05 24.68 3.19
N ALA A 10 -37.51 25.84 2.82
CA ALA A 10 -36.15 25.93 2.27
C ALA A 10 -35.07 25.55 3.31
N VAL A 11 -35.18 26.01 4.56
CA VAL A 11 -34.19 25.69 5.60
C VAL A 11 -34.19 24.19 5.94
N SER A 12 -35.37 23.56 5.96
CA SER A 12 -35.49 22.12 6.24
C SER A 12 -34.95 21.24 5.11
N THR A 13 -34.99 21.66 3.84
CA THR A 13 -34.36 20.91 2.74
C THR A 13 -32.83 21.04 2.76
N PHE A 14 -32.28 22.20 3.14
CA PHE A 14 -30.82 22.36 3.29
C PHE A 14 -30.24 21.50 4.42
N LEU A 15 -30.94 21.39 5.55
CA LEU A 15 -30.49 20.55 6.68
C LEU A 15 -30.44 19.05 6.32
N LYS A 16 -31.34 18.57 5.46
CA LYS A 16 -31.31 17.17 5.01
C LYS A 16 -30.18 16.87 4.01
N TYR A 17 -29.66 17.89 3.33
CA TYR A 17 -28.54 17.72 2.40
C TYR A 17 -27.22 17.41 3.11
N THR A 18 -27.01 17.94 4.33
CA THR A 18 -25.74 17.73 5.06
C THR A 18 -25.62 16.35 5.71
N GLU A 19 -26.73 15.64 5.94
CA GLU A 19 -26.72 14.29 6.53
C GLU A 19 -26.43 13.18 5.50
N ALA A 20 -26.46 13.47 4.20
CA ALA A 20 -26.17 12.52 3.12
C ALA A 20 -24.66 12.27 2.89
N GLN A 21 -23.78 12.75 3.78
CA GLN A 21 -22.34 12.42 3.77
C GLN A 21 -21.99 11.38 4.85
N SER A 22 -22.78 10.31 4.93
CA SER A 22 -22.45 9.17 5.79
C SER A 22 -21.60 8.15 5.04
N GLY A 23 -20.34 8.06 5.45
CA GLY A 23 -19.59 6.80 5.38
C GLY A 23 -18.70 6.58 4.16
N ASN A 24 -17.73 7.45 3.91
CA ASN A 24 -16.53 7.03 3.19
C ASN A 24 -15.77 6.00 4.04
N TYR A 25 -16.16 4.73 3.99
CA TYR A 25 -15.34 3.63 4.46
C TYR A 25 -14.09 3.59 3.57
N ARG A 26 -13.06 4.37 3.94
CA ARG A 26 -11.71 4.19 3.41
C ARG A 26 -11.30 2.78 3.75
N LYS A 27 -11.40 1.87 2.78
CA LYS A 27 -10.80 0.53 2.86
C LYS A 27 -9.38 0.72 3.37
N GLN A 28 -9.04 0.04 4.47
CA GLN A 28 -7.69 0.12 5.01
C GLN A 28 -6.71 -0.28 3.91
N VAL A 29 -5.78 0.63 3.63
CA VAL A 29 -4.80 0.47 2.56
C VAL A 29 -3.81 -0.60 3.00
N ILE A 30 -3.81 -1.75 2.33
CA ILE A 30 -2.84 -2.81 2.55
C ILE A 30 -1.52 -2.37 1.91
N LYS A 31 -0.55 -1.99 2.74
CA LYS A 31 0.82 -1.67 2.32
C LYS A 31 1.59 -2.97 2.15
N TYR A 32 2.39 -3.09 1.08
CA TYR A 32 3.19 -4.28 0.85
C TYR A 32 4.64 -3.92 0.47
N PRO A 33 5.64 -4.32 1.28
CA PRO A 33 5.50 -4.88 2.63
C PRO A 33 4.98 -3.84 3.65
N SER A 34 4.49 -4.32 4.81
CA SER A 34 3.79 -3.52 5.83
C SER A 34 4.65 -2.40 6.44
N ASP A 35 5.98 -2.51 6.34
CA ASP A 35 6.99 -1.56 6.79
C ASP A 35 7.48 -0.59 5.70
N THR A 36 6.88 -0.62 4.50
CA THR A 36 7.31 0.23 3.38
C THR A 36 6.29 1.29 2.98
N GLN A 37 6.76 2.30 2.25
CA GLN A 37 5.92 3.36 1.68
C GLN A 37 5.27 2.94 0.33
N PHE A 38 5.41 1.68 -0.09
CA PHE A 38 5.01 1.23 -1.42
C PHE A 38 3.59 0.62 -1.43
N TRP A 39 2.85 0.91 -2.49
CA TRP A 39 1.49 0.40 -2.70
C TRP A 39 1.54 -0.89 -3.50
N ALA A 40 0.77 -1.91 -3.10
CA ALA A 40 0.65 -3.14 -3.87
C ALA A 40 0.18 -2.88 -5.32
N THR A 41 -0.66 -1.86 -5.52
CA THR A 41 -1.12 -1.41 -6.84
C THR A 41 0.00 -0.86 -7.73
N ASP A 42 1.06 -0.29 -7.16
CA ASP A 42 2.18 0.22 -7.95
C ASP A 42 2.94 -0.92 -8.64
N PHE A 43 3.00 -2.10 -8.02
CA PHE A 43 3.58 -3.30 -8.64
C PHE A 43 2.77 -3.76 -9.86
N PHE A 44 1.43 -3.69 -9.80
CA PHE A 44 0.56 -4.07 -10.92
C PHE A 44 0.54 -3.03 -12.04
N VAL A 45 0.60 -1.74 -11.71
CA VAL A 45 0.46 -0.64 -12.69
C VAL A 45 1.78 -0.28 -13.36
N LYS A 46 2.87 -0.22 -12.60
CA LYS A 46 4.20 0.13 -13.12
C LYS A 46 5.03 -1.10 -13.50
N GLY A 47 4.64 -2.29 -13.06
CA GLY A 47 5.39 -3.51 -13.30
C GLY A 47 6.62 -3.65 -12.39
N CYS A 48 7.02 -4.89 -12.13
CA CYS A 48 8.09 -5.23 -11.20
C CYS A 48 9.42 -4.53 -11.50
N LYS A 49 9.73 -4.31 -12.80
CA LYS A 49 11.03 -3.76 -13.24
C LYS A 49 11.24 -2.31 -12.79
N ASN A 50 10.18 -1.50 -12.74
CA ASN A 50 10.24 -0.12 -12.27
C ASN A 50 10.65 -0.02 -10.78
N PHE A 51 10.49 -1.11 -10.01
CA PHE A 51 10.95 -1.16 -8.63
C PHE A 51 12.49 -1.12 -8.53
N LEU A 52 13.22 -1.77 -9.44
CA LEU A 52 14.69 -1.74 -9.43
C LEU A 52 15.24 -0.34 -9.73
N ASP A 53 14.61 0.35 -10.68
CA ASP A 53 15.03 1.67 -11.11
C ASP A 53 14.71 2.74 -10.06
N SER A 54 13.52 2.66 -9.45
CA SER A 54 13.06 3.62 -8.44
C SER A 54 13.49 3.30 -7.00
N CYS A 55 14.16 2.17 -6.76
CA CYS A 55 14.54 1.78 -5.42
C CYS A 55 15.56 2.77 -4.82
N PRO A 56 15.33 3.28 -3.60
CA PRO A 56 16.27 4.18 -2.93
C PRO A 56 17.67 3.57 -2.79
N HIS A 57 18.69 4.41 -2.92
CA HIS A 57 20.09 3.98 -2.88
C HIS A 57 20.45 3.27 -1.56
N SER A 58 19.87 3.70 -0.43
CA SER A 58 20.05 3.05 0.88
C SER A 58 19.71 1.56 0.87
N TYR A 59 18.71 1.16 0.08
CA TYR A 59 18.28 -0.23 -0.03
C TYR A 59 19.11 -1.04 -1.02
N LYS A 60 19.85 -0.39 -1.94
CA LYS A 60 20.70 -1.02 -2.96
C LYS A 60 22.07 -1.47 -2.42
N ILE A 61 22.53 -0.88 -1.31
CA ILE A 61 23.89 -1.12 -0.77
C ILE A 61 23.94 -2.32 0.19
N GLN A 62 22.78 -2.74 0.73
CA GLN A 62 22.73 -3.72 1.81
C GLN A 62 22.39 -5.11 1.30
N GLN A 63 23.34 -6.04 1.38
CA GLN A 63 23.04 -7.45 1.19
C GLN A 63 22.09 -7.94 2.28
N ILE A 64 21.04 -8.67 1.89
CA ILE A 64 20.03 -9.18 2.81
C ILE A 64 19.89 -10.69 2.72
N CYS A 65 19.64 -11.31 3.86
CA CYS A 65 19.14 -12.66 3.94
C CYS A 65 17.61 -12.62 4.01
N ALA A 66 16.95 -13.45 3.22
CA ALA A 66 15.51 -13.57 3.25
C ALA A 66 15.08 -15.04 3.34
N ARG A 67 13.89 -15.25 3.90
CA ARG A 67 13.22 -16.54 3.99
C ARG A 67 11.93 -16.48 3.18
N ASN A 68 11.55 -17.55 2.49
CA ASN A 68 10.28 -17.61 1.75
C ASN A 68 9.21 -18.41 2.52
N TYR A 69 8.01 -18.53 1.95
CA TYR A 69 6.94 -19.34 2.55
C TYR A 69 7.26 -20.84 2.67
N ASP A 70 8.09 -21.36 1.77
CA ASP A 70 8.55 -22.74 1.81
C ASP A 70 9.61 -22.96 2.92
N GLY A 71 10.01 -21.90 3.61
CA GLY A 71 11.04 -21.94 4.66
C GLY A 71 12.47 -21.95 4.13
N ILE A 72 12.67 -21.75 2.83
CA ILE A 72 13.99 -21.67 2.18
C ILE A 72 14.63 -20.33 2.49
N PHE A 73 15.93 -20.34 2.75
CA PHE A 73 16.75 -19.16 2.95
C PHE A 73 17.53 -18.82 1.68
N LYS A 74 17.61 -17.53 1.34
CA LYS A 74 18.34 -17.04 0.17
C LYS A 74 18.95 -15.67 0.44
N ASN A 75 20.18 -15.50 -0.01
CA ASN A 75 20.85 -14.21 -0.04
C ASN A 75 20.42 -13.41 -1.28
N PHE A 76 20.10 -12.14 -1.07
CA PHE A 76 19.85 -11.16 -2.12
C PHE A 76 20.89 -10.05 -2.02
N ASN A 77 21.38 -9.57 -3.17
CA ASN A 77 22.38 -8.49 -3.20
C ASN A 77 21.85 -7.22 -2.56
N ASN A 78 20.54 -7.01 -2.64
CA ASN A 78 19.85 -5.89 -2.05
C ASN A 78 18.38 -6.17 -1.79
N TYR A 79 17.75 -5.30 -1.00
CA TYR A 79 16.31 -5.38 -0.72
C TYR A 79 15.46 -5.24 -1.98
N CYS A 80 15.93 -4.45 -2.96
CA CYS A 80 15.19 -4.19 -4.19
C CYS A 80 15.03 -5.44 -5.05
N GLU A 81 16.10 -6.23 -5.17
CA GLU A 81 16.13 -7.50 -5.87
C GLU A 81 15.23 -8.55 -5.21
N MET A 82 15.16 -8.57 -3.88
CA MET A 82 14.22 -9.43 -3.16
C MET A 82 12.76 -9.09 -3.49
N GLN A 83 12.42 -7.80 -3.49
CA GLN A 83 11.07 -7.38 -3.85
C GLN A 83 10.76 -7.57 -5.33
N TYR A 84 11.75 -7.40 -6.20
CA TYR A 84 11.62 -7.73 -7.61
C TYR A 84 11.29 -9.23 -7.80
N GLU A 85 11.97 -10.12 -7.06
CA GLU A 85 11.66 -11.55 -7.07
C GLU A 85 10.26 -11.85 -6.51
N ASN A 86 9.83 -11.16 -5.45
CA ASN A 86 8.47 -11.27 -4.92
C ASN A 86 7.40 -10.81 -5.90
N CYS A 87 7.72 -9.87 -6.78
CA CYS A 87 6.78 -9.41 -7.78
C CYS A 87 6.69 -10.40 -8.96
N ASN A 88 7.81 -11.01 -9.36
CA ASN A 88 7.83 -11.98 -10.46
C ASN A 88 7.42 -13.40 -10.03
N SER A 89 7.43 -13.70 -8.73
CA SER A 89 7.17 -15.03 -8.19
C SER A 89 6.22 -14.98 -7.00
N TRP A 90 5.54 -16.09 -6.75
CA TRP A 90 4.63 -16.22 -5.59
C TRP A 90 5.37 -16.66 -4.32
N LYS A 91 6.70 -16.52 -4.28
CA LYS A 91 7.55 -17.06 -3.21
C LYS A 91 7.47 -16.26 -1.90
N ASN A 92 7.16 -14.97 -1.97
CA ASN A 92 7.04 -14.07 -0.82
C ASN A 92 8.21 -14.19 0.19
N TRP A 93 9.38 -13.78 -0.29
CA TRP A 93 10.58 -13.54 0.49
C TRP A 93 10.38 -12.41 1.50
N HIS A 94 10.70 -12.68 2.76
CA HIS A 94 10.74 -11.71 3.84
C HIS A 94 12.14 -11.65 4.44
N VAL A 95 12.59 -10.44 4.81
CA VAL A 95 13.91 -10.24 5.41
C VAL A 95 14.02 -11.05 6.70
N PHE A 96 15.08 -11.85 6.81
CA PHE A 96 15.35 -12.70 7.95
C PHE A 96 16.65 -12.24 8.64
N ARG A 97 16.53 -11.77 9.89
CA ARG A 97 17.69 -11.36 10.69
C ARG A 97 18.11 -12.49 11.62
N ARG A 98 19.19 -13.20 11.29
CA ARG A 98 19.84 -14.16 12.20
C ARG A 98 21.37 -14.27 12.09
N GLU A 99 22.03 -13.30 11.44
CA GLU A 99 23.50 -13.17 11.26
C GLU A 99 24.03 -13.63 9.88
N ARG A 100 23.36 -14.54 9.16
CA ARG A 100 23.52 -14.81 7.70
C ARG A 100 22.48 -15.85 7.24
N CYS A 101 22.14 -15.85 5.94
CA CYS A 101 21.65 -17.05 5.26
C CYS A 101 22.87 -17.94 5.03
#